data_AF-A0A954PQJ8-F1
#
_entry.id   AF-A0A954PQJ8-F1
#
_cell.length_a   1.000
_cell.length_b   1.000
_cell.length_c   1.000
_cell.angle_alpha   90.00
_cell.angle_beta   90.00
_cell.angle_gamma   90.00
#
_symmetry.space_group_name_H-M   'P 1'
#
loop_
_entity.id
_entity.type
_entity.pdbx_description
1 polymer ?
#
loop_
_entity_poly.entity_id
_entity_poly.type
_entity_poly.pdbx_seq_one_letter_code
_entity_poly.pdbx_strand_id
1 'polypeptide(L)'
;SASRIISALFVVSLVGVFLVLYTLFRSVNLALQVMAALPMAFIGAVAALVLTGQTLTIAAMVGFISLAGIASRNGILLLQHYLHLVQYEDETFGKPMIVRAGLERLAPVLMTALTSGIGLVPLALSAGEPGKEILFPVATVILGGLLSSTMLDFFVHPALFWLFGMKSAARVVQQDRSQLTLEEEDFTASASSASSAGPDGNDHSPLTGR
;
A
#
# COMPACT_ATOMS: atom_id res chain seq x y z
N SER A 1 -25.87 -17.62 -18.48
CA SER A 1 -25.77 -16.56 -17.45
C SER A 1 -24.37 -15.92 -17.42
N ALA A 2 -24.06 -15.06 -18.40
CA ALA A 2 -22.76 -14.36 -18.46
C ALA A 2 -22.57 -13.40 -17.26
N SER A 3 -23.64 -12.71 -16.83
CA SER A 3 -23.61 -11.81 -15.67
C SER A 3 -23.18 -12.52 -14.37
N ARG A 4 -23.67 -13.75 -14.10
CA ARG A 4 -23.29 -14.51 -12.90
C ARG A 4 -21.81 -14.91 -12.89
N ILE A 5 -21.26 -15.24 -14.05
CA ILE A 5 -19.85 -15.60 -14.18
C ILE A 5 -18.97 -14.35 -13.96
N ILE A 6 -19.32 -13.23 -14.59
CA ILE A 6 -18.60 -11.96 -14.42
C ILE A 6 -18.65 -11.50 -12.96
N SER A 7 -19.81 -11.57 -12.30
CA SER A 7 -19.92 -11.22 -10.88
C SER A 7 -19.10 -12.16 -9.99
N ALA A 8 -19.07 -13.46 -10.28
CA ALA A 8 -18.27 -14.42 -9.53
C ALA A 8 -16.77 -14.14 -9.68
N LEU A 9 -16.30 -13.92 -10.91
CA LEU A 9 -14.90 -13.58 -11.19
C LEU A 9 -14.50 -12.26 -10.53
N PHE A 10 -15.38 -11.25 -10.54
CA PHE A 10 -15.14 -9.98 -9.85
C PHE A 10 -14.97 -10.18 -8.34
N VAL A 11 -15.86 -10.94 -7.69
CA VAL A 11 -15.76 -11.22 -6.25
C VAL A 11 -14.49 -11.99 -5.93
N VAL A 12 -14.13 -13.01 -6.72
CA VAL A 12 -12.89 -13.77 -6.52
C VAL A 12 -11.66 -12.88 -6.67
N SER A 13 -11.64 -12.01 -7.69
CA SER A 13 -10.54 -11.05 -7.89
C SER A 13 -10.44 -10.06 -6.72
N LEU A 14 -11.58 -9.52 -6.26
CA LEU A 14 -11.63 -8.57 -5.13
C LEU A 14 -11.13 -9.21 -3.84
N VAL A 15 -11.54 -10.45 -3.56
CA VAL A 15 -11.07 -11.24 -2.41
C VAL A 15 -9.58 -11.55 -2.53
N GLY A 16 -9.11 -11.90 -3.73
CA GLY A 16 -7.69 -12.15 -3.99
C GLY A 16 -6.82 -10.91 -3.70
N VAL A 17 -7.23 -9.73 -4.20
CA VAL A 17 -6.56 -8.46 -3.91
C VAL A 17 -6.58 -8.18 -2.42
N PHE A 18 -7.73 -8.31 -1.76
CA PHE A 18 -7.83 -8.12 -0.30
C PHE A 18 -6.89 -9.05 0.47
N LEU A 19 -6.82 -10.34 0.11
CA LEU A 19 -5.93 -11.31 0.76
C LEU A 19 -4.45 -10.94 0.59
N VAL A 20 -4.04 -10.54 -0.61
CA VAL A 20 -2.66 -10.10 -0.87
C VAL A 20 -2.32 -8.87 -0.01
N LEU A 21 -3.22 -7.88 0.05
CA LEU A 21 -3.05 -6.70 0.90
C LEU A 21 -3.03 -7.06 2.39
N TYR A 22 -3.89 -8.00 2.82
CA TYR A 22 -3.93 -8.49 4.19
C TYR A 22 -2.63 -9.18 4.57
N THR A 23 -2.06 -10.01 3.69
CA THR A 23 -0.75 -10.64 3.94
C THR A 23 0.38 -9.62 4.00
N LEU A 24 0.28 -8.53 3.23
CA LEU A 24 1.31 -7.47 3.21
C LEU A 24 1.32 -6.63 4.48
N PHE A 25 0.14 -6.23 4.99
CA PHE A 25 0.03 -5.32 6.13
C PHE A 25 -0.32 -6.01 7.45
N ARG A 26 -0.68 -7.29 7.43
CA ARG A 26 -1.17 -8.09 8.57
C ARG A 26 -2.30 -7.41 9.37
N SER A 27 -3.02 -6.47 8.74
CA SER A 27 -4.06 -5.66 9.39
C SER A 27 -5.19 -5.32 8.43
N VAL A 28 -6.42 -5.65 8.85
CA VAL A 28 -7.64 -5.44 8.06
C VAL A 28 -7.93 -3.95 7.83
N ASN A 29 -7.69 -3.10 8.84
CA ASN A 29 -7.94 -1.66 8.73
C ASN A 29 -7.02 -1.01 7.70
N LEU A 30 -5.75 -1.41 7.69
CA LEU A 30 -4.74 -0.94 6.75
C LEU A 30 -5.07 -1.38 5.31
N ALA A 31 -5.42 -2.66 5.13
CA ALA A 31 -5.85 -3.18 3.84
C ALA A 31 -7.11 -2.48 3.30
N LEU A 32 -8.09 -2.18 4.16
CA LEU A 32 -9.30 -1.45 3.77
C LEU A 32 -9.02 0.00 3.32
N GLN A 33 -8.05 0.66 3.95
CA GLN A 33 -7.65 2.02 3.54
C GLN A 33 -7.06 2.04 2.13
N VAL A 34 -6.19 1.09 1.79
CA VAL A 34 -5.68 0.95 0.42
C VAL A 34 -6.79 0.55 -0.54
N MET A 35 -7.68 -0.36 -0.13
CA MET A 35 -8.83 -0.73 -0.95
C MET A 35 -9.77 0.43 -1.23
N ALA A 36 -9.88 1.42 -0.33
CA ALA A 36 -10.68 2.62 -0.55
C ALA A 36 -10.13 3.52 -1.68
N ALA A 37 -8.84 3.44 -2.02
CA ALA A 37 -8.25 4.18 -3.13
C ALA A 37 -8.73 3.68 -4.51
N LEU A 38 -9.02 2.37 -4.63
CA LEU A 38 -9.50 1.75 -5.87
C LEU A 38 -10.84 2.33 -6.38
N PRO A 39 -11.94 2.34 -5.61
CA PRO A 39 -13.21 2.89 -6.06
C PRO A 39 -13.10 4.39 -6.34
N MET A 40 -12.30 5.13 -5.58
CA MET A 40 -12.06 6.55 -5.83
C MET A 40 -11.43 6.79 -7.20
N ALA A 41 -10.39 6.02 -7.55
CA ALA A 41 -9.77 6.08 -8.87
C ALA A 41 -10.75 5.69 -9.99
N PHE A 42 -11.53 4.62 -9.79
CA PHE A 42 -12.51 4.16 -10.77
C PHE A 42 -13.61 5.17 -11.05
N ILE A 43 -14.11 5.87 -10.02
CA ILE A 43 -15.11 6.93 -10.19
C ILE A 43 -14.57 8.03 -11.12
N GLY A 44 -13.33 8.46 -10.91
CA GLY A 44 -12.67 9.46 -11.77
C GLY A 44 -12.49 9.00 -13.22
N ALA A 45 -12.09 7.75 -13.41
CA ALA A 45 -11.94 7.16 -14.74
C ALA A 45 -13.26 7.04 -15.49
N VAL A 46 -14.32 6.56 -14.81
CA VAL A 46 -15.67 6.49 -15.39
C VAL A 46 -16.18 7.89 -15.71
N ALA A 47 -15.98 8.86 -14.83
CA ALA A 47 -16.37 10.25 -15.07
C ALA A 47 -15.67 10.82 -16.31
N ALA A 48 -14.36 10.58 -16.49
CA ALA A 48 -13.61 11.04 -17.65
C ALA A 48 -14.09 10.40 -18.97
N LEU A 49 -14.38 9.10 -18.96
CA LEU A 49 -15.01 8.40 -20.10
C LEU A 49 -16.36 9.02 -20.49
N VAL A 50 -17.22 9.27 -19.50
CA VAL A 50 -18.55 9.88 -19.71
C VAL A 50 -18.41 11.31 -20.25
N LEU A 51 -17.51 12.12 -19.69
CA LEU A 51 -17.26 13.49 -20.13
C LEU A 51 -16.71 13.58 -21.56
N THR A 52 -15.93 12.59 -21.98
CA THR A 52 -15.41 12.50 -23.37
C THR A 52 -16.33 11.75 -24.32
N GLY A 53 -17.51 11.29 -23.88
CA GLY A 53 -18.48 10.58 -24.71
C GLY A 53 -17.99 9.20 -25.20
N GLN A 54 -17.04 8.60 -24.49
CA GLN A 54 -16.43 7.33 -24.88
C GLN A 54 -17.20 6.12 -24.34
N THR A 55 -17.15 5.01 -25.07
CA THR A 55 -17.77 3.75 -24.67
C THR A 55 -16.80 2.88 -23.89
N LEU A 56 -17.35 1.92 -23.13
CA LEU A 56 -16.54 0.92 -22.41
C LEU A 56 -16.01 -0.12 -23.40
N THR A 57 -14.82 0.11 -23.94
CA THR A 57 -14.14 -0.80 -24.85
C THR A 57 -13.16 -1.72 -24.11
N ILE A 58 -12.67 -2.76 -24.78
CA ILE A 58 -11.59 -3.62 -24.25
C ILE A 58 -10.35 -2.77 -23.90
N ALA A 59 -10.08 -1.72 -24.70
CA ALA A 59 -9.00 -0.80 -24.44
C ALA A 59 -9.22 -0.02 -23.12
N ALA A 60 -10.43 0.51 -22.91
CA ALA A 60 -10.78 1.14 -21.64
C ALA A 60 -10.59 0.19 -20.45
N MET A 61 -10.95 -1.10 -20.59
CA MET A 61 -10.76 -2.12 -19.56
C MET A 61 -9.28 -2.33 -19.19
N VAL A 62 -8.37 -2.33 -20.18
CA VAL A 62 -6.92 -2.36 -19.92
C VAL A 62 -6.47 -1.11 -19.16
N GLY A 63 -7.02 0.05 -19.51
CA GLY A 63 -6.81 1.29 -18.76
C GLY A 63 -7.23 1.18 -17.29
N PHE A 64 -8.38 0.58 -17.01
CA PHE A 64 -8.87 0.39 -15.63
C PHE A 64 -7.98 -0.54 -14.82
N ILE A 65 -7.47 -1.63 -15.42
CA ILE A 65 -6.53 -2.54 -14.76
C ILE A 65 -5.23 -1.81 -14.42
N SER A 66 -4.67 -1.06 -15.37
CA SER A 66 -3.47 -0.25 -15.14
C SER A 66 -3.68 0.79 -14.03
N LEU A 67 -4.83 1.49 -14.06
CA LEU A 67 -5.20 2.47 -13.04
C LEU A 67 -5.32 1.83 -11.65
N ALA A 68 -5.91 0.64 -11.55
CA ALA A 68 -6.01 -0.10 -10.28
C ALA A 68 -4.61 -0.39 -9.69
N GLY A 69 -3.65 -0.78 -10.55
CA GLY A 69 -2.26 -0.99 -10.16
C GLY A 69 -1.60 0.29 -9.65
N ILE A 70 -1.79 1.41 -10.36
CA ILE A 70 -1.19 2.70 -9.93
C ILE A 70 -1.82 3.19 -8.62
N ALA A 71 -3.14 3.14 -8.49
CA ALA A 71 -3.86 3.55 -7.29
C ALA A 71 -3.47 2.69 -6.07
N SER A 72 -3.40 1.37 -6.25
CA SER A 72 -2.96 0.46 -5.18
C SER A 72 -1.50 0.70 -4.78
N ARG A 73 -0.59 0.92 -5.74
CA ARG A 73 0.81 1.30 -5.45
C ARG A 73 0.90 2.58 -4.63
N ASN A 74 0.14 3.61 -5.01
CA ASN A 74 0.14 4.88 -4.30
C ASN A 74 -0.36 4.72 -2.86
N GLY A 75 -1.46 3.97 -2.66
CA GLY A 75 -1.98 3.66 -1.33
C GLY A 75 -1.01 2.81 -0.48
N ILE A 76 -0.36 1.81 -1.08
CA ILE A 76 0.59 0.94 -0.39
C ILE A 76 1.82 1.72 0.07
N LEU A 77 2.43 2.50 -0.82
CA LEU A 77 3.66 3.25 -0.53
C LEU A 77 3.48 4.25 0.61
N LEU A 78 2.33 4.91 0.63
CA LEU A 78 1.97 5.78 1.72
C LEU A 78 1.89 5.02 3.05
N LEU A 79 1.17 3.90 3.05
CA LEU A 79 0.95 3.14 4.28
C LEU A 79 2.23 2.55 4.84
N GLN A 80 3.11 2.07 3.96
CA GLN A 80 4.45 1.62 4.36
C GLN A 80 5.28 2.77 4.95
N HIS A 81 5.14 3.99 4.43
CA HIS A 81 5.80 5.17 5.00
C HIS A 81 5.32 5.47 6.41
N TYR A 82 4.00 5.35 6.63
CA TYR A 82 3.43 5.48 7.97
C TYR A 82 4.00 4.45 8.92
N LEU A 83 4.06 3.18 8.53
CA LEU A 83 4.66 2.14 9.36
C LEU A 83 6.14 2.42 9.64
N HIS A 84 6.89 2.85 8.63
CA HIS A 84 8.31 3.17 8.76
C HIS A 84 8.55 4.31 9.77
N LEU A 85 7.80 5.42 9.70
CA LEU A 85 7.95 6.53 10.64
C LEU A 85 7.69 6.10 12.09
N VAL A 86 6.78 5.15 12.32
CA VAL A 86 6.47 4.74 13.69
C VAL A 86 7.44 3.69 14.21
N GLN A 87 7.89 2.78 13.35
CA GLN A 87 8.81 1.71 13.73
C GLN A 87 10.24 2.20 13.94
N TYR A 88 10.71 3.16 13.13
CA TYR A 88 12.12 3.55 13.09
C TYR A 88 12.41 4.95 13.64
N GLU A 89 11.43 5.86 13.66
CA GLU A 89 11.64 7.23 14.15
C GLU A 89 10.98 7.49 15.53
N ASP A 90 10.38 6.46 16.16
CA ASP A 90 9.68 6.53 17.45
C ASP A 90 8.66 7.69 17.55
N GLU A 91 8.16 8.17 16.41
CA GLU A 91 7.22 9.28 16.37
C GLU A 91 5.86 8.82 16.93
N THR A 92 5.36 9.57 17.92
CA THR A 92 4.03 9.32 18.47
C THR A 92 2.97 9.67 17.43
N PHE A 93 1.95 8.81 17.31
CA PHE A 93 0.84 9.01 16.38
C PHE A 93 0.11 10.34 16.64
N GLY A 94 0.48 11.35 15.88
CA GLY A 94 -0.05 12.70 16.00
C GLY A 94 -0.29 13.35 14.64
N LYS A 95 -0.99 14.49 14.68
CA LYS A 95 -1.15 15.39 13.53
C LYS A 95 0.16 15.69 12.78
N PRO A 96 1.29 16.00 13.45
CA PRO A 96 2.50 16.43 12.74
C PRO A 96 3.12 15.30 11.90
N MET A 97 3.16 14.08 12.44
CA MET A 97 3.68 12.89 11.74
C MET A 97 2.93 12.63 10.43
N ILE A 98 1.60 12.77 10.45
CA ILE A 98 0.75 12.52 9.29
C ILE A 98 0.85 13.61 8.23
N VAL A 99 1.00 14.86 8.64
CA VAL A 99 1.31 15.96 7.71
C VAL A 99 2.68 15.74 7.08
N ARG A 100 3.68 15.35 7.87
CA ARG A 100 5.04 15.07 7.37
C ARG A 100 5.05 13.91 6.37
N ALA A 101 4.46 12.77 6.74
CA ALA A 101 4.34 11.60 5.87
C ALA A 101 3.57 11.91 4.59
N GLY A 102 2.47 12.67 4.70
CA GLY A 102 1.68 13.13 3.55
C GLY A 102 2.46 14.06 2.62
N LEU A 103 3.21 15.02 3.16
CA LEU A 103 4.04 15.95 2.38
C LEU A 103 5.22 15.24 1.70
N GLU A 104 5.87 14.31 2.40
CA GLU A 104 6.98 13.52 1.85
C GLU A 104 6.52 12.59 0.72
N ARG A 105 5.25 12.14 0.74
CA ARG A 105 4.67 11.29 -0.31
C ARG A 105 3.95 12.04 -1.42
N LEU A 106 3.46 13.25 -1.13
CA LEU A 106 2.89 14.18 -2.10
C LEU A 106 3.83 14.41 -3.30
N ALA A 107 5.12 14.64 -3.05
CA ALA A 107 6.10 14.86 -4.11
C ALA A 107 6.26 13.62 -5.05
N PRO A 108 6.50 12.40 -4.54
CA PRO A 108 6.47 11.18 -5.35
C PRO A 108 5.16 10.90 -6.08
N VAL A 109 4.00 11.11 -5.46
CA VAL A 109 2.70 10.89 -6.10
C VAL A 109 2.50 11.87 -7.26
N LEU A 110 2.77 13.16 -7.05
CA LEU A 110 2.73 14.16 -8.11
C LEU A 110 3.73 13.86 -9.22
N MET A 111 4.94 13.36 -8.91
CA MET A 111 5.90 12.95 -9.93
C MET A 111 5.29 11.89 -10.85
N THR A 112 4.67 10.85 -10.30
CA THR A 112 4.01 9.83 -11.12
C THR A 112 2.83 10.39 -11.92
N ALA A 113 1.98 11.21 -11.30
CA ALA A 113 0.82 11.82 -11.97
C ALA A 113 1.24 12.75 -13.11
N LEU A 114 2.29 13.56 -12.91
CA LEU A 114 2.83 14.46 -13.92
C LEU A 114 3.51 13.69 -15.05
N THR A 115 4.32 12.67 -14.75
CA THR A 115 4.96 11.84 -15.77
C THR A 115 3.92 11.10 -16.62
N SER A 116 2.94 10.45 -15.99
CA SER A 116 1.84 9.79 -16.71
C SER A 116 0.99 10.81 -17.47
N GLY A 117 0.71 11.96 -16.87
CA GLY A 117 -0.04 13.04 -17.50
C GLY A 117 0.64 13.54 -18.77
N ILE A 118 1.90 13.95 -18.69
CA ILE A 118 2.67 14.44 -19.85
C ILE A 118 2.75 13.38 -20.96
N GLY A 119 2.92 12.10 -20.60
CA GLY A 119 2.97 11.00 -21.57
C GLY A 119 1.62 10.69 -22.24
N LEU A 120 0.51 10.85 -21.51
CA LEU A 120 -0.82 10.45 -21.97
C LEU A 120 -1.67 11.60 -22.52
N VAL A 121 -1.40 12.85 -22.12
CA VAL A 121 -2.11 14.05 -22.61
C VAL A 121 -2.14 14.13 -24.14
N PRO A 122 -1.02 14.01 -24.88
CA PRO A 122 -1.08 14.07 -26.34
C PRO A 122 -1.93 12.94 -26.94
N LEU A 123 -1.89 11.74 -26.35
CA LEU A 123 -2.70 10.60 -26.79
C LEU A 123 -4.19 10.79 -26.50
N ALA A 124 -4.52 11.44 -25.39
CA ALA A 124 -5.88 11.79 -25.02
C ALA A 124 -6.44 12.98 -25.82
N LEU A 125 -5.60 13.79 -26.46
CA LEU A 125 -6.04 14.91 -27.31
C LEU A 125 -6.15 14.54 -28.80
N SER A 126 -5.42 13.53 -29.27
CA SER A 126 -5.49 13.03 -30.65
C SER A 126 -6.73 12.16 -30.93
N ALA A 127 -7.90 12.58 -30.46
CA ALA A 127 -9.16 11.88 -30.66
C ALA A 127 -9.49 11.77 -32.16
N GLY A 128 -9.70 10.55 -32.66
CA GLY A 128 -10.18 10.32 -34.03
C GLY A 128 -9.10 10.19 -35.12
N GLU A 129 -7.81 10.14 -34.76
CA GLU A 129 -6.75 9.83 -35.72
C GLU A 129 -6.66 8.30 -36.00
N PRO A 130 -6.51 7.88 -37.27
CA PRO A 130 -6.35 6.46 -37.62
C PRO A 130 -5.22 5.81 -36.83
N GLY A 131 -5.52 4.68 -36.16
CA GLY A 131 -4.56 3.94 -35.33
C GLY A 131 -4.50 4.34 -33.85
N LYS A 132 -5.20 5.41 -33.43
CA LYS A 132 -5.28 5.82 -32.00
C LYS A 132 -6.56 5.41 -31.29
N GLU A 133 -7.46 4.71 -31.97
CA GLU A 133 -8.78 4.29 -31.45
C GLU A 133 -8.71 3.42 -30.18
N ILE A 134 -7.63 2.66 -30.02
CA ILE A 134 -7.37 1.84 -28.81
C ILE A 134 -6.67 2.65 -27.73
N LEU A 135 -5.75 3.55 -28.12
CA LEU A 135 -4.95 4.31 -27.16
C LEU A 135 -5.74 5.45 -26.50
N PHE A 136 -6.70 6.04 -27.23
CA PHE A 136 -7.50 7.15 -26.74
C PHE A 136 -8.35 6.78 -25.49
N PRO A 137 -9.11 5.66 -25.47
CA PRO A 137 -9.82 5.22 -24.25
C PRO A 137 -8.90 4.83 -23.11
N VAL A 138 -7.77 4.17 -23.40
CA VAL A 138 -6.78 3.78 -22.39
C VAL A 138 -6.21 5.03 -21.70
N ALA A 139 -5.76 6.01 -22.50
CA ALA A 139 -5.17 7.25 -22.01
C ALA A 139 -6.18 8.06 -21.18
N THR A 140 -7.42 8.15 -21.64
CA THR A 140 -8.49 8.90 -20.94
C THR A 140 -8.81 8.30 -19.58
N VAL A 141 -8.93 6.97 -19.50
CA VAL A 141 -9.19 6.25 -18.24
C VAL A 141 -8.07 6.49 -17.23
N ILE A 142 -6.81 6.35 -17.67
CA ILE A 142 -5.67 6.51 -16.78
C ILE A 142 -5.55 7.98 -16.33
N LEU A 143 -5.66 8.95 -17.25
CA LEU A 143 -5.60 10.38 -16.91
C LEU A 143 -6.71 10.81 -15.95
N GLY A 144 -7.96 10.46 -16.26
CA GLY A 144 -9.10 10.82 -15.43
C GLY A 144 -9.07 10.17 -14.05
N GLY A 145 -8.73 8.88 -14.01
CA GLY A 145 -8.58 8.14 -12.79
C GLY A 145 -7.45 8.66 -11.91
N LEU A 146 -6.29 8.95 -12.49
CA LEU A 146 -5.15 9.50 -11.75
C LEU A 146 -5.42 10.89 -11.22
N LEU A 147 -6.02 11.77 -12.02
CA LEU A 147 -6.34 13.12 -11.58
C LEU A 147 -7.30 13.07 -10.40
N SER A 148 -8.36 12.28 -10.51
CA SER A 148 -9.33 12.11 -9.44
C SER A 148 -8.73 11.45 -8.21
N SER A 149 -7.99 10.34 -8.36
CA SER A 149 -7.38 9.64 -7.23
C SER A 149 -6.36 10.50 -6.52
N THR A 150 -5.58 11.29 -7.26
CA THR A 150 -4.56 12.18 -6.69
C THR A 150 -5.20 13.33 -5.92
N MET A 151 -6.23 13.97 -6.48
CA MET A 151 -6.97 15.02 -5.76
C MET A 151 -7.69 14.46 -4.51
N LEU A 152 -8.33 13.30 -4.65
CA LEU A 152 -8.99 12.64 -3.54
C LEU A 152 -7.98 12.17 -2.51
N ASP A 153 -6.80 11.65 -2.87
CA ASP A 153 -5.76 11.26 -1.92
C ASP A 153 -5.31 12.48 -1.09
N PHE A 154 -5.14 13.66 -1.69
CA PHE A 154 -4.81 14.88 -0.93
C PHE A 154 -5.91 15.37 0.00
N PHE A 155 -7.18 15.10 -0.32
CA PHE A 155 -8.32 15.44 0.54
C PHE A 155 -8.62 14.37 1.59
N VAL A 156 -8.46 13.11 1.23
CA VAL A 156 -8.75 11.94 2.03
C VAL A 156 -7.68 11.77 3.09
N HIS A 157 -6.41 12.05 2.82
CA HIS A 157 -5.36 12.01 3.84
C HIS A 157 -5.67 12.83 5.12
N PRO A 158 -5.96 14.13 5.04
CA PRO A 158 -6.31 14.91 6.22
C PRO A 158 -7.63 14.47 6.86
N ALA A 159 -8.59 13.93 6.08
CA ALA A 159 -9.86 13.42 6.60
C ALA A 159 -9.71 12.05 7.30
N LEU A 160 -8.87 11.16 6.75
CA LEU A 160 -8.57 9.84 7.28
C LEU A 160 -7.75 9.94 8.57
N PHE A 161 -6.88 10.96 8.68
CA PHE A 161 -6.26 11.35 9.94
C PHE A 161 -7.31 11.63 11.02
N TRP A 162 -8.30 12.46 10.70
CA TRP A 162 -9.30 12.91 11.68
C TRP A 162 -10.18 11.76 12.18
N LEU A 163 -10.45 10.78 11.31
CA LEU A 163 -11.33 9.66 11.61
C LEU A 163 -10.61 8.44 12.21
N PHE A 164 -9.36 8.16 11.80
CA PHE A 164 -8.66 6.91 12.14
C PHE A 164 -7.31 7.09 12.88
N GLY A 165 -6.77 8.30 12.96
CA GLY A 165 -5.40 8.57 13.45
C GLY A 165 -5.08 8.13 14.88
N MET A 166 -6.08 7.97 15.75
CA MET A 166 -5.82 7.64 17.18
C MET A 166 -5.98 6.16 17.54
N LYS A 167 -6.81 5.37 16.85
CA LYS A 167 -7.23 4.03 17.35
C LYS A 167 -6.68 2.84 16.56
N SER A 168 -6.45 2.98 15.25
CA SER A 168 -5.96 1.87 14.41
C SER A 168 -4.44 1.75 14.41
N ALA A 169 -3.77 2.89 14.49
CA ALA A 169 -2.33 3.02 14.49
C ALA A 169 -1.69 2.48 15.78
N ALA A 170 -2.34 2.71 16.93
CA ALA A 170 -1.93 2.19 18.24
C ALA A 170 -1.92 0.65 18.32
N ARG A 171 -2.78 -0.07 17.57
CA ARG A 171 -2.85 -1.54 17.62
C ARG A 171 -1.75 -2.24 16.82
N VAL A 172 -1.38 -1.70 15.66
CA VAL A 172 -0.39 -2.32 14.77
C VAL A 172 1.01 -2.23 15.40
N VAL A 173 1.32 -1.10 16.02
CA VAL A 173 2.60 -0.88 16.71
C VAL A 173 2.69 -1.68 18.01
N GLN A 174 1.56 -1.94 18.68
CA GLN A 174 1.54 -2.86 19.83
C GLN A 174 1.82 -4.31 19.42
N GLN A 175 1.39 -4.74 18.23
CA GLN A 175 1.63 -6.10 17.74
C GLN A 175 3.08 -6.33 17.27
N ASP A 176 3.68 -5.39 16.54
CA ASP A 176 5.09 -5.52 16.12
C ASP A 176 6.05 -5.40 17.32
N ARG A 177 5.77 -4.49 18.27
CA ARG A 177 6.59 -4.39 19.49
C ARG A 177 6.51 -5.66 20.35
N SER A 178 5.36 -6.34 20.39
CA SER A 178 5.25 -7.64 21.06
C SER A 178 6.01 -8.76 20.36
N GLN A 179 6.27 -8.69 19.05
CA GLN A 179 7.10 -9.69 18.35
C GLN A 179 8.60 -9.43 18.58
N LEU A 180 9.03 -8.17 18.55
CA LEU A 180 10.42 -7.79 18.83
C LEU A 180 10.84 -8.13 20.27
N THR A 181 9.96 -7.92 21.26
CA THR A 181 10.23 -8.29 22.65
C THR A 181 10.26 -9.81 22.85
N LEU A 182 9.45 -10.58 22.11
CA LEU A 182 9.51 -12.05 22.16
C LEU A 182 10.79 -12.60 21.51
N GLU A 183 11.27 -11.98 20.43
CA GLU A 183 12.56 -12.34 19.80
C GLU A 183 13.77 -11.99 20.68
N GLU A 184 13.73 -10.85 21.39
CA GLU A 184 14.75 -10.48 22.39
C GLU A 184 14.72 -11.39 23.63
N GLU A 185 13.55 -11.80 24.12
CA GLU A 185 13.42 -12.75 25.25
C GLU A 185 13.91 -14.16 24.86
N ASP A 186 13.66 -14.62 23.64
CA ASP A 186 14.14 -15.93 23.15
C ASP A 186 15.65 -15.91 22.84
N PHE A 187 16.17 -14.77 22.35
CA PHE A 187 17.61 -14.56 22.13
C PHE A 187 18.39 -14.44 23.46
N THR A 188 17.82 -13.76 24.47
CA THR A 188 18.44 -13.65 25.80
C THR A 188 18.31 -14.93 26.63
N ALA A 189 17.21 -15.69 26.50
CA ALA A 189 17.06 -17.01 27.12
C ALA A 189 18.01 -18.04 26.52
N SER A 190 18.20 -18.06 25.19
CA SER A 190 19.18 -18.93 24.53
C SER A 190 20.63 -18.55 24.88
N ALA A 191 20.96 -17.26 24.95
CA ALA A 191 22.28 -16.79 25.41
C ALA A 191 22.57 -17.13 26.88
N SER A 192 21.57 -17.05 27.76
CA SER A 192 21.70 -17.43 29.18
C SER A 192 21.92 -18.95 29.35
N SER A 193 21.23 -19.77 28.56
CA SER A 193 21.40 -21.24 28.57
C SER A 193 22.75 -21.73 28.02
N ALA A 194 23.36 -20.99 27.09
CA ALA A 194 24.70 -21.28 26.57
C ALA A 194 25.82 -20.88 27.55
N SER A 195 25.58 -19.88 28.40
CA SER A 195 26.54 -19.44 29.41
C SER A 195 26.65 -20.37 30.63
N SER A 196 25.67 -21.26 30.87
CA SER A 196 25.71 -22.25 31.95
C SER A 196 26.40 -23.58 31.57
N ALA A 197 26.92 -23.70 30.34
CA ALA A 197 27.50 -24.94 29.82
C ALA A 197 29.00 -24.80 29.48
N GLY A 198 29.82 -24.40 30.45
CA GLY A 198 31.27 -24.56 30.35
C GLY A 198 32.03 -24.23 31.64
N PRO A 199 33.21 -24.85 31.87
CA PRO A 199 33.52 -26.27 31.88
C PRO A 199 33.82 -26.73 33.32
N ASP A 200 32.96 -27.55 33.93
CA ASP A 200 33.27 -28.19 35.21
C ASP A 200 34.11 -29.44 34.95
N GLY A 201 35.40 -29.36 35.27
CA GLY A 201 36.36 -30.44 35.07
C GLY A 201 37.71 -30.16 35.71
N ASN A 202 37.69 -29.67 36.95
CA ASN A 202 38.86 -29.57 37.83
C ASN A 202 39.31 -30.98 38.25
N ASP A 203 40.23 -31.60 37.52
CA ASP A 203 40.99 -32.78 38.01
C ASP A 203 42.38 -32.34 38.45
N HIS A 204 42.43 -31.75 39.65
CA HIS A 204 43.64 -31.72 40.45
C HIS A 204 43.71 -33.02 41.27
N SER A 205 44.44 -34.00 40.74
CA SER A 205 44.89 -35.17 41.51
C SER A 205 46.28 -34.90 42.10
N PRO A 206 46.47 -34.89 43.44
CA PRO A 206 47.79 -34.83 44.06
C PRO A 206 48.22 -36.23 44.50
N LEU A 207 49.30 -36.79 43.95
CA LEU A 207 49.92 -38.02 44.46
C LEU A 207 51.45 -37.93 44.41
N THR A 208 52.01 -37.59 45.57
CA THR A 208 53.14 -38.27 46.24
C THR A 208 54.06 -39.22 45.43
N GLY A 209 55.34 -38.84 45.35
CA GLY A 209 56.48 -39.62 45.84
C GLY A 209 56.83 -40.97 45.22
N ARG A 210 57.94 -41.01 44.47
CA ARG A 210 59.11 -41.86 44.74
C ARG A 210 60.33 -41.42 43.91
#